data_AF-A0AAP4X7J8-F1
#
_entry.id   AF-A0AAP4X7J8-F1
#
_cell.length_a   1.000
_cell.length_b   1.000
_cell.length_c   1.000
_cell.angle_alpha   90.00
_cell.angle_beta   90.00
_cell.angle_gamma   90.00
#
_symmetry.space_group_name_H-M   'P 1'
#
loop_
_entity.id
_entity.type
_entity.pdbx_description
1 polymer ?
#
loop_
_entity_poly.entity_id
_entity_poly.type
_entity_poly.pdbx_seq_one_letter_code
_entity_poly.pdbx_strand_id
1 'polypeptide(L)'
;MKIILLMTWFILSGCEALNSQPAQYQPTDFPVLNAVGYAPIEKQPAEMRSEQILMAMEASKILAYRELAEQVYGLQLNSQTAIQGHSLNNIATKIKVSGVIKGAKVVKTYPIDGFYVTELELDFKLVRDLYMQSENPVHTSTLVVEPVKNF
;
A
#
# COMPACT_ATOMS: atom_id res chain seq x y z
N MET A 1 -50.49 38.07 24.78
CA MET A 1 -50.32 36.88 23.91
C MET A 1 -49.62 37.17 22.57
N LYS A 2 -49.93 38.26 21.84
CA LYS A 2 -49.26 38.57 20.54
C LYS A 2 -47.74 38.84 20.64
N ILE A 3 -47.27 39.45 21.72
CA ILE A 3 -45.83 39.76 21.91
C ILE A 3 -45.00 38.51 22.22
N ILE A 4 -45.58 37.53 22.93
CA ILE A 4 -44.92 36.25 23.22
C ILE A 4 -44.74 35.43 21.93
N LEU A 5 -45.72 35.48 21.02
CA LEU A 5 -45.66 34.78 19.73
C LEU A 5 -44.58 35.36 18.78
N LEU A 6 -44.32 36.67 18.87
CA LEU A 6 -43.36 37.35 17.99
C LEU A 6 -41.91 37.12 18.44
N MET A 7 -41.70 36.91 19.74
CA MET A 7 -40.39 36.64 20.32
C MET A 7 -39.90 35.21 20.05
N THR A 8 -40.80 34.23 19.95
CA THR A 8 -40.46 32.84 19.59
C THR A 8 -39.97 32.70 18.15
N TRP A 9 -40.41 33.57 17.24
CA TRP A 9 -39.99 33.51 15.84
C TRP A 9 -38.57 34.01 15.63
N PHE A 10 -38.11 34.95 16.46
CA PHE A 10 -36.76 35.51 16.39
C PHE A 10 -35.67 34.52 16.86
N ILE A 11 -36.05 33.52 17.66
CA ILE A 11 -35.13 32.53 18.23
C ILE A 11 -34.90 31.35 17.25
N LEU A 12 -35.78 31.16 16.25
CA LEU A 12 -35.68 30.05 15.29
C LEU A 12 -34.82 30.36 14.05
N SER A 13 -34.45 31.62 13.82
CA SER A 13 -33.64 32.04 12.65
C SER A 13 -32.12 31.86 12.84
N GLY A 14 -31.67 31.24 13.94
CA GLY A 14 -30.26 31.19 14.34
C GLY A 14 -29.48 29.92 13.95
N CYS A 15 -30.08 28.92 13.30
CA CYS A 15 -29.46 27.60 13.09
C CYS A 15 -29.00 27.33 11.65
N GLU A 16 -28.23 28.21 11.00
CA GLU A 16 -27.50 27.84 9.75
C GLU A 16 -26.06 28.35 9.67
N ALA A 17 -25.50 28.89 10.76
CA ALA A 17 -24.15 29.46 10.75
C ALA A 17 -23.09 28.52 11.36
N LEU A 18 -23.04 27.24 10.91
CA LEU A 18 -21.84 26.42 11.12
C LEU A 18 -21.75 25.22 10.15
N ASN A 19 -21.99 25.43 8.85
CA ASN A 19 -21.57 24.48 7.82
C ASN A 19 -20.31 25.00 7.10
N SER A 20 -19.29 25.37 7.87
CA SER A 20 -17.95 25.53 7.33
C SER A 20 -17.39 24.13 7.11
N GLN A 21 -17.72 23.50 5.98
CA GLN A 21 -16.91 22.39 5.49
C GLN A 21 -15.47 22.93 5.41
N PRO A 22 -14.50 22.37 6.16
CA PRO A 22 -13.12 22.77 5.98
C PRO A 22 -12.80 22.56 4.50
N ALA A 23 -12.22 23.56 3.84
CA ALA A 23 -11.78 23.43 2.46
C ALA A 23 -11.01 22.11 2.34
N GLN A 24 -11.50 21.19 1.51
CA GLN A 24 -10.88 19.89 1.31
C GLN A 24 -9.41 20.13 0.95
N TYR A 25 -8.50 19.71 1.82
CA TYR A 25 -7.06 19.81 1.55
C TYR A 25 -6.76 18.98 0.31
N GLN A 26 -6.48 19.65 -0.80
CA GLN A 26 -6.06 19.03 -2.05
C GLN A 26 -4.54 19.17 -2.15
N PRO A 27 -3.76 18.12 -1.82
CA PRO A 27 -2.32 18.17 -2.02
C PRO A 27 -2.01 18.38 -3.51
N THR A 28 -1.15 19.36 -3.79
CA THR A 28 -0.67 19.66 -5.15
C THR A 28 0.55 18.82 -5.51
N ASP A 29 1.35 18.42 -4.51
CA ASP A 29 2.50 17.54 -4.66
C ASP A 29 2.24 16.17 -4.06
N PHE A 30 2.69 15.15 -4.79
CA PHE A 30 2.59 13.74 -4.40
C PHE A 30 4.00 13.16 -4.29
N PRO A 31 4.37 12.56 -3.15
CA PRO A 31 5.66 11.92 -3.02
C PRO A 31 5.72 10.65 -3.88
N VAL A 32 6.93 10.33 -4.33
CA VAL A 32 7.25 9.01 -4.91
C VAL A 32 8.03 8.24 -3.85
N LEU A 33 7.51 7.07 -3.47
CA LEU A 33 8.20 6.17 -2.54
C LEU A 33 8.95 5.09 -3.30
N ASN A 34 10.09 4.70 -2.75
CA ASN A 34 10.92 3.62 -3.28
C ASN A 34 11.15 2.58 -2.17
N ALA A 35 11.20 1.31 -2.54
CA ALA A 35 11.46 0.22 -1.61
C ALA A 35 12.34 -0.85 -2.25
N VAL A 36 13.18 -1.52 -1.46
CA VAL A 36 14.17 -2.46 -1.95
C VAL A 36 14.20 -3.74 -1.11
N GLY A 37 13.86 -4.86 -1.73
CA GLY A 37 13.92 -6.16 -1.08
C GLY A 37 15.17 -6.94 -1.47
N TYR A 38 15.87 -7.48 -0.46
CA TYR A 38 17.07 -8.30 -0.64
C TYR A 38 16.81 -9.73 -0.16
N ALA A 39 17.05 -10.72 -1.02
CA ALA A 39 16.92 -12.13 -0.65
C ALA A 39 18.18 -12.93 -0.99
N PRO A 40 18.85 -13.54 0.00
CA PRO A 40 20.03 -14.38 -0.26
C PRO A 40 19.63 -15.65 -1.00
N ILE A 41 20.34 -15.99 -2.07
CA ILE A 41 19.99 -17.13 -2.92
C ILE A 41 20.27 -18.45 -2.19
N GLU A 42 21.41 -18.55 -1.52
CA GLU A 42 21.84 -19.80 -0.85
C GLU A 42 21.02 -20.17 0.38
N LYS A 43 20.25 -19.23 0.95
CA LYS A 43 19.37 -19.51 2.09
C LYS A 43 17.97 -19.93 1.68
N GLN A 44 17.66 -19.98 0.38
CA GLN A 44 16.34 -20.41 -0.08
C GLN A 44 16.20 -21.93 0.03
N PRO A 45 15.03 -22.44 0.48
CA PRO A 45 14.81 -23.86 0.72
C PRO A 45 14.55 -24.61 -0.60
N ALA A 46 15.56 -24.74 -1.44
CA ALA A 46 15.52 -25.54 -2.66
C ALA A 46 16.80 -26.36 -2.84
N GLU A 47 16.66 -27.54 -3.43
CA GLU A 47 17.80 -28.42 -3.75
C GLU A 47 18.51 -27.96 -5.02
N MET A 48 17.76 -27.56 -6.05
CA MET A 48 18.33 -27.09 -7.30
C MET A 48 18.65 -25.59 -7.27
N ARG A 49 19.82 -25.22 -7.80
CA ARG A 49 20.26 -23.81 -7.84
C ARG A 49 19.30 -22.91 -8.61
N SER A 50 18.72 -23.39 -9.70
CA SER A 50 17.73 -22.66 -10.49
C SER A 50 16.47 -22.34 -9.68
N GLU A 51 16.00 -23.29 -8.87
CA GLU A 51 14.85 -23.10 -7.97
C GLU A 51 15.17 -22.16 -6.82
N GLN A 52 16.38 -22.24 -6.25
CA GLN A 52 16.85 -21.28 -5.25
C GLN A 52 16.85 -19.85 -5.82
N ILE A 53 17.29 -19.68 -7.07
CA ILE A 53 17.26 -18.39 -7.77
C ILE A 53 15.83 -17.88 -7.93
N LEU A 54 14.91 -18.74 -8.38
CA LEU A 54 13.49 -18.36 -8.53
C LEU A 54 12.87 -17.96 -7.18
N MET A 55 13.09 -18.76 -6.12
CA MET A 55 12.63 -18.43 -4.78
C MET A 55 13.25 -17.14 -4.25
N ALA A 56 14.54 -16.89 -4.51
CA ALA A 56 15.20 -15.66 -4.07
C ALA A 56 14.61 -14.45 -4.79
N MET A 57 14.30 -14.58 -6.08
CA MET A 57 13.61 -13.54 -6.84
C MET A 57 12.24 -13.23 -6.21
N GLU A 58 11.43 -14.25 -5.94
CA GLU A 58 10.12 -14.10 -5.30
C GLU A 58 10.21 -13.51 -3.89
N ALA A 59 11.13 -14.01 -3.08
CA ALA A 59 11.38 -13.53 -1.72
C ALA A 59 11.84 -12.07 -1.72
N SER A 60 12.73 -11.69 -2.65
CA SER A 60 13.18 -10.29 -2.80
C SER A 60 12.00 -9.37 -3.12
N LYS A 61 11.09 -9.80 -3.99
CA LYS A 61 9.88 -9.05 -4.32
C LYS A 61 8.96 -8.89 -3.11
N ILE A 62 8.74 -9.96 -2.34
CA ILE A 62 7.92 -9.91 -1.12
C ILE A 62 8.52 -8.92 -0.10
N LEU A 63 9.84 -8.97 0.10
CA LEU A 63 10.54 -8.06 1.01
C LEU A 63 10.46 -6.60 0.55
N ALA A 64 10.52 -6.34 -0.76
CA ALA A 64 10.36 -5.00 -1.29
C ALA A 64 8.93 -4.47 -1.06
N TYR A 65 7.90 -5.29 -1.27
CA TYR A 65 6.52 -4.92 -0.94
C TYR A 65 6.32 -4.71 0.55
N ARG A 66 7.01 -5.48 1.38
CA ARG A 66 7.00 -5.33 2.83
C ARG A 66 7.54 -3.96 3.24
N GLU A 67 8.74 -3.60 2.77
CA GLU A 67 9.32 -2.29 3.04
C GLU A 67 8.43 -1.16 2.52
N LEU A 68 7.85 -1.30 1.33
CA LEU A 68 6.91 -0.31 0.80
C LEU A 68 5.68 -0.16 1.70
N ALA A 69 5.14 -1.27 2.23
CA ALA A 69 4.02 -1.24 3.16
C ALA A 69 4.40 -0.57 4.49
N GLU A 70 5.61 -0.82 5.00
CA GLU A 70 6.14 -0.15 6.19
C GLU A 70 6.15 1.38 5.99
N GLN A 71 6.65 1.85 4.84
CA GLN A 71 6.67 3.27 4.50
C GLN A 71 5.26 3.86 4.32
N VAL A 72 4.37 3.17 3.61
CA VAL A 72 3.01 3.66 3.30
C VAL A 72 2.12 3.72 4.55
N TYR A 73 2.18 2.70 5.41
CA TYR A 73 1.34 2.62 6.60
C TYR A 73 2.01 3.16 7.86
N GLY A 74 3.28 3.57 7.80
CA GLY A 74 4.02 4.07 8.95
C GLY A 74 4.25 3.00 10.03
N LEU A 75 4.37 1.74 9.63
CA LEU A 75 4.56 0.61 10.54
C LEU A 75 6.01 0.14 10.49
N GLN A 76 6.59 -0.21 11.64
CA GLN A 76 7.89 -0.88 11.70
C GLN A 76 7.69 -2.36 11.95
N LEU A 77 8.12 -3.22 11.01
CA LEU A 77 8.10 -4.66 11.21
C LEU A 77 9.38 -5.10 11.91
N ASN A 78 9.31 -5.26 13.22
CA ASN A 78 10.42 -5.81 14.01
C ASN A 78 10.61 -7.31 13.67
N SER A 79 11.57 -7.62 12.79
CA SER A 79 12.11 -8.98 12.65
C SER A 79 13.13 -9.24 13.75
N GLN A 80 12.67 -9.55 14.96
CA GLN A 80 13.56 -10.02 16.02
C GLN A 80 13.95 -11.47 15.75
N THR A 81 15.11 -11.68 15.14
CA THR A 81 15.78 -12.98 15.20
C THR A 81 16.29 -13.13 16.62
N ALA A 82 15.74 -14.07 17.39
CA ALA A 82 16.18 -14.37 18.74
C ALA A 82 17.63 -14.87 18.72
N ILE A 83 18.60 -13.97 18.88
CA ILE A 83 19.98 -14.34 19.17
C ILE A 83 20.02 -14.63 20.67
N GLN A 84 20.11 -15.93 20.97
CA GLN A 84 20.34 -16.56 22.28
C GLN A 84 20.43 -15.61 23.49
N GLY A 85 19.46 -15.71 24.40
CA GLY A 85 19.80 -15.62 25.82
C GLY A 85 18.88 -14.83 26.74
N HIS A 86 17.87 -14.10 26.28
CA HIS A 86 16.94 -13.44 27.21
C HIS A 86 15.48 -13.58 26.77
N SER A 87 14.72 -14.26 27.64
CA SER A 87 13.27 -14.42 27.57
C SER A 87 12.58 -13.06 27.66
N LEU A 88 12.22 -12.48 26.52
CA LEU A 88 11.22 -11.42 26.43
C LEU A 88 10.20 -11.83 25.38
N ASN A 89 9.14 -12.48 25.88
CA ASN A 89 7.77 -12.49 25.39
C ASN A 89 7.57 -12.14 23.91
N ASN A 90 7.71 -13.16 23.07
CA ASN A 90 6.70 -13.59 22.10
C ASN A 90 5.72 -12.50 21.61
N ILE A 91 6.22 -11.54 20.83
CA ILE A 91 5.38 -10.86 19.84
C ILE A 91 5.82 -11.35 18.47
N ALA A 92 5.40 -12.57 18.14
CA ALA A 92 5.38 -13.03 16.76
C ALA A 92 4.32 -12.20 16.02
N THR A 93 4.69 -11.00 15.56
CA THR A 93 3.80 -10.14 14.79
C THR A 93 3.64 -10.74 13.40
N LYS A 94 2.70 -11.68 13.25
CA LYS A 94 2.27 -12.21 11.96
C LYS A 94 1.41 -11.16 11.25
N ILE A 95 2.02 -10.10 10.74
CA ILE A 95 1.31 -9.15 9.86
C ILE A 95 1.07 -9.85 8.54
N LYS A 96 -0.13 -10.41 8.39
CA LYS A 96 -0.63 -10.88 7.10
C LYS A 96 -0.93 -9.65 6.24
N VAL A 97 0.09 -9.14 5.54
CA VAL A 97 -0.09 -8.11 4.51
C VAL A 97 -0.83 -8.76 3.35
N SER A 98 -2.17 -8.85 3.45
CA SER A 98 -3.03 -9.41 2.40
C SER A 98 -3.27 -8.41 1.26
N GLY A 99 -2.65 -7.24 1.32
CA GLY A 99 -2.86 -6.15 0.37
C GLY A 99 -1.76 -6.09 -0.69
N VAL A 100 -2.17 -6.03 -1.96
CA VAL A 100 -1.31 -5.49 -3.02
C VAL A 100 -1.43 -3.96 -2.93
N ILE A 101 -0.31 -3.26 -2.77
CA ILE A 101 -0.29 -1.80 -2.81
C ILE A 101 -0.59 -1.37 -4.25
N LYS A 102 -1.82 -0.87 -4.49
CA LYS A 102 -2.24 -0.41 -5.82
C LYS A 102 -1.31 0.69 -6.30
N GLY A 103 -0.92 0.63 -7.56
CA GLY A 103 0.01 1.60 -8.15
C GLY A 103 1.50 1.32 -7.90
N ALA A 104 1.85 0.33 -7.06
CA ALA A 104 3.25 -0.07 -6.89
C ALA A 104 3.77 -0.80 -8.13
N LYS A 105 4.92 -0.38 -8.63
CA LYS A 105 5.57 -0.91 -9.83
C LYS A 105 6.92 -1.51 -9.48
N VAL A 106 7.21 -2.70 -10.04
CA VAL A 106 8.57 -3.25 -10.04
C VAL A 106 9.40 -2.49 -11.07
N VAL A 107 10.41 -1.76 -10.61
CA VAL A 107 11.31 -1.01 -11.49
C VAL A 107 12.40 -1.93 -12.02
N LYS A 108 13.00 -2.73 -11.12
CA LYS A 108 14.11 -3.64 -11.45
C LYS A 108 14.11 -4.86 -10.55
N THR A 109 14.60 -5.97 -11.10
CA THR A 109 14.96 -7.16 -10.34
C THR A 109 16.25 -7.73 -10.91
N TYR A 110 17.29 -7.86 -10.09
CA TYR A 110 18.62 -8.29 -10.53
C TYR A 110 19.41 -8.96 -9.39
N PRO A 111 20.36 -9.84 -9.72
CA PRO A 111 21.25 -10.42 -8.73
C PRO A 111 22.43 -9.48 -8.40
N ILE A 112 22.85 -9.45 -7.13
CA ILE A 112 24.07 -8.76 -6.65
C ILE A 112 24.63 -9.52 -5.45
N ASP A 113 25.93 -9.84 -5.46
CA ASP A 113 26.67 -10.44 -4.33
C ASP A 113 25.99 -11.65 -3.65
N GLY A 114 25.39 -12.54 -4.44
CA GLY A 114 24.71 -13.74 -3.91
C GLY A 114 23.29 -13.49 -3.37
N PHE A 115 22.76 -12.28 -3.57
CA PHE A 115 21.37 -11.89 -3.31
C PHE A 115 20.63 -11.63 -4.62
N TYR A 116 19.31 -11.80 -4.60
CA TYR A 116 18.42 -11.11 -5.53
C TYR A 116 17.89 -9.84 -4.88
N VAL A 117 17.86 -8.78 -5.68
CA VAL A 117 17.37 -7.46 -5.30
C VAL A 117 16.20 -7.09 -6.18
N THR A 118 15.12 -6.63 -5.56
CA THR A 118 13.96 -6.08 -6.25
C THR A 118 13.69 -4.67 -5.77
N GLU A 119 13.63 -3.74 -6.71
CA GLU A 119 13.31 -2.33 -6.48
C GLU A 119 11.85 -2.06 -6.89
N LEU A 120 11.08 -1.48 -5.98
CA LEU A 120 9.71 -1.01 -6.21
C LEU A 120 9.65 0.51 -6.16
N GLU A 121 8.73 1.07 -6.92
CA GLU A 121 8.37 2.48 -6.91
C GLU A 121 6.85 2.62 -6.75
N LEU A 122 6.42 3.64 -6.00
CA LEU A 122 5.03 4.01 -5.81
C LEU A 122 4.86 5.51 -5.99
N ASP A 123 4.20 5.90 -7.08
CA ASP A 123 3.78 7.28 -7.32
C ASP A 123 2.40 7.53 -6.71
N PHE A 124 2.32 8.34 -5.66
CA PHE A 124 1.05 8.66 -5.00
C PHE A 124 0.08 9.44 -5.88
N LYS A 125 0.56 10.12 -6.92
CA LYS A 125 -0.30 10.75 -7.92
C LYS A 125 -1.09 9.68 -8.67
N LEU A 126 -0.40 8.63 -9.15
CA LEU A 126 -1.01 7.48 -9.80
C LEU A 126 -1.99 6.77 -8.87
N VAL A 127 -1.63 6.59 -7.60
CA VAL A 127 -2.51 5.98 -6.59
C VAL A 127 -3.83 6.74 -6.50
N ARG A 128 -3.77 8.07 -6.33
CA ARG A 128 -4.96 8.92 -6.28
C ARG A 128 -5.81 8.78 -7.55
N ASP A 129 -5.18 8.83 -8.72
CA ASP A 129 -5.88 8.76 -10.00
C ASP A 129 -6.62 7.40 -10.15
N LEU A 130 -5.99 6.31 -9.71
CA LEU A 130 -6.60 4.98 -9.66
C LEU A 130 -7.79 4.91 -8.68
N TYR A 131 -7.70 5.57 -7.52
CA TYR A 131 -8.82 5.65 -6.57
C TYR A 131 -10.00 6.41 -7.18
N MET A 132 -9.77 7.59 -7.77
CA MET A 132 -10.82 8.41 -8.39
C MET A 132 -11.55 7.69 -9.53
N GLN A 133 -10.82 6.90 -10.33
CA GLN A 133 -11.41 6.08 -11.39
C GLN A 133 -12.22 4.90 -10.85
N SER A 134 -11.82 4.31 -9.71
CA SER A 134 -12.58 3.21 -9.11
C SER A 134 -13.94 3.63 -8.55
N GLU A 135 -14.08 4.90 -8.14
CA GLU A 135 -15.35 5.45 -7.64
C GLU A 135 -16.28 5.93 -8.77
N ASN A 136 -15.73 6.24 -9.95
CA ASN A 136 -16.50 6.54 -11.16
C ASN A 136 -16.09 5.58 -12.29
N PRO A 137 -16.45 4.28 -12.20
CA PRO A 137 -16.02 3.31 -13.19
C PRO A 137 -16.53 3.75 -14.57
N VAL A 138 -15.60 4.08 -15.47
CA VAL A 138 -15.94 4.32 -16.87
C VAL A 138 -16.58 3.04 -17.40
N HIS A 139 -17.87 3.08 -17.71
CA HIS A 139 -18.60 1.99 -18.35
C HIS A 139 -18.08 1.81 -19.79
N THR A 140 -16.89 1.23 -19.95
CA THR A 140 -16.36 0.84 -21.26
C THR A 140 -16.42 -0.68 -21.38
N SER A 141 -17.53 -1.11 -21.97
CA SER A 141 -17.68 -2.20 -22.94
C SER A 141 -16.64 -3.33 -22.86
N THR A 142 -17.10 -4.48 -22.36
CA THR A 142 -16.68 -5.85 -22.69
C THR A 142 -15.26 -5.99 -23.25
N LEU A 143 -14.32 -6.37 -22.38
CA LEU A 143 -13.03 -6.89 -22.81
C LEU A 143 -13.25 -8.28 -23.43
N VAL A 144 -13.30 -8.34 -24.76
CA VAL A 144 -13.21 -9.61 -25.50
C VAL A 144 -11.74 -10.02 -25.46
N VAL A 145 -11.40 -10.93 -24.53
CA VAL A 145 -10.09 -11.57 -24.52
C VAL A 145 -10.06 -12.56 -25.68
N GLU A 146 -9.29 -12.25 -26.71
CA GLU A 146 -9.07 -13.22 -27.78
C GLU A 146 -8.23 -14.39 -27.25
N PRO A 147 -8.62 -15.64 -27.54
CA PRO A 147 -7.85 -16.79 -27.10
C PRO A 147 -6.46 -16.77 -27.75
N VAL A 148 -5.44 -17.08 -26.94
CA VAL A 148 -4.07 -17.28 -27.43
C VAL A 148 -4.08 -18.47 -28.39
N LYS A 149 -4.12 -18.18 -29.69
CA LYS A 149 -3.73 -19.15 -30.71
C LYS A 149 -2.23 -19.29 -30.54
N ASN A 150 -1.76 -20.43 -30.02
CA ASN A 150 -0.42 -21.03 -30.13
C ASN A 150 -0.24 -22.07 -28.99
N PHE A 151 -0.78 -23.27 -29.18
CA PHE A 151 -0.24 -24.53 -28.67
C PHE A 151 -0.33 -25.56 -29.80
#